data_AF-A0A5F9D209-F1
#
_entry.id   AF-A0A5F9D209-F1
#
_cell.length_a   1.000
_cell.length_b   1.000
_cell.length_c   1.000
_cell.angle_alpha   90.00
_cell.angle_beta   90.00
_cell.angle_gamma   90.00
#
_symmetry.space_group_name_H-M   'P 1'
#
loop_
_entity.id
_entity.type
_entity.pdbx_description
1 polymer ?
#
loop_
_entity_poly.entity_id
_entity_poly.type
_entity_poly.pdbx_seq_one_letter_code
_entity_poly.pdbx_strand_id
1 'polypeptide(L)'
;MQPIDIKVTVILEVWKRGCASMTYRWGTLVMKRQFEEPRPGFHGVLGVNSVTGREEPLYSSYKRQLRIYLVSLPFVCICLYFSLYVMMIYFDMETWALALHDSSESEWTSVLLYVPSIIYAIVIEIMNRLYRYAAEFLTSWESHRLESAYQNHLVLKVLVDMKLLRQSLATLLITSQILNQIVESLLPYWLQRKHGVRVRRKVQALKADVDTTLYEQVILEKEMGTYLGTFNDYLELFLQFGYVSLFSCVYPLAAAFAVLNNFTEVNSDALKMCRVFKRPFAEPSANIGVWQLAFETMSVISVVTNCALIGMSPQVNALFPESKTDLILIVVAVEHALLALKFILAFAKPDKPRHIQMKLARLEFESLEALKQQQMKLVAENLKEEPRESGKEKPS
;
A
#
# COMPACT_ATOMS: atom_id res chain seq x y z
N MET A 1 -26.93 7.23 6.98
CA MET A 1 -25.69 8.00 7.23
C MET A 1 -24.78 7.32 8.25
N GLN A 2 -25.19 7.12 9.50
CA GLN A 2 -24.34 6.55 10.57
C GLN A 2 -23.78 5.11 10.39
N PRO A 3 -24.41 4.15 9.68
CA PRO A 3 -23.92 2.78 9.72
C PRO A 3 -22.60 2.56 8.98
N ILE A 4 -22.33 3.28 7.88
CA ILE A 4 -21.25 2.89 6.96
C ILE A 4 -19.88 3.33 7.49
N ASP A 5 -19.69 4.59 7.85
CA ASP A 5 -18.38 5.07 8.36
C ASP A 5 -17.98 4.40 9.69
N ILE A 6 -18.97 4.08 10.54
CA ILE A 6 -18.76 3.29 11.77
C ILE A 6 -18.37 1.86 11.41
N LYS A 7 -19.09 1.20 10.48
CA LYS A 7 -18.75 -0.16 10.00
C LYS A 7 -17.34 -0.20 9.41
N VAL A 8 -16.96 0.81 8.62
CA VAL A 8 -15.60 0.92 8.04
C VAL A 8 -14.55 0.90 9.14
N THR A 9 -14.73 1.74 10.17
CA THR A 9 -13.81 1.79 11.32
C THR A 9 -13.74 0.44 12.02
N VAL A 10 -14.88 -0.22 12.24
CA VAL A 10 -14.93 -1.56 12.83
C VAL A 10 -14.20 -2.60 11.97
N ILE A 11 -14.34 -2.56 10.65
CA ILE A 11 -13.70 -3.52 9.73
C ILE A 11 -12.17 -3.36 9.78
N LEU A 12 -11.66 -2.12 9.75
CA LEU A 12 -10.22 -1.86 9.84
C LEU A 12 -9.62 -2.32 11.18
N GLU A 13 -10.34 -2.12 12.28
CA GLU A 13 -9.93 -2.62 13.60
C GLU A 13 -9.99 -4.15 13.71
N VAL A 14 -11.03 -4.78 13.14
CA VAL A 14 -11.16 -6.23 13.10
C VAL A 14 -10.08 -6.85 12.21
N TRP A 15 -9.71 -6.20 11.11
CA TRP A 15 -8.60 -6.61 10.25
C TRP A 15 -7.28 -6.66 11.02
N LYS A 16 -6.92 -5.61 11.79
CA LYS A 16 -5.71 -5.61 12.63
C LYS A 16 -5.67 -6.81 13.58
N ARG A 17 -6.80 -7.13 14.20
CA ARG A 17 -6.94 -8.29 15.11
C ARG A 17 -6.81 -9.64 14.40
N GLY A 18 -7.43 -9.78 13.23
CA GLY A 18 -7.33 -10.97 12.40
C GLY A 18 -5.90 -11.19 11.89
N CYS A 19 -5.27 -10.12 11.39
CA CYS A 19 -3.89 -10.10 10.94
C CYS A 19 -2.93 -10.52 12.06
N ALA A 20 -3.10 -10.00 13.29
CA ALA A 20 -2.29 -10.40 14.45
C ALA A 20 -2.41 -11.89 14.78
N SER A 21 -3.62 -12.46 14.70
CA SER A 21 -3.82 -13.91 14.92
C SER A 21 -3.13 -14.75 13.83
N MET A 22 -3.27 -14.34 12.57
CA MET A 22 -2.72 -15.06 11.43
C MET A 22 -1.19 -15.02 11.39
N THR A 23 -0.60 -13.85 11.61
CA THR A 23 0.86 -13.65 11.62
C THR A 23 1.54 -14.25 12.85
N TYR A 24 0.82 -14.34 13.98
CA TYR A 24 1.27 -15.15 15.11
C TYR A 24 1.29 -16.64 14.75
N ARG A 25 0.23 -17.14 14.09
CA ARG A 25 0.16 -18.55 13.65
C ARG A 25 1.26 -18.90 12.65
N TRP A 26 1.64 -17.97 11.78
CA TRP A 26 2.75 -18.14 10.84
C TRP A 26 4.14 -17.93 11.45
N GLY A 27 4.22 -17.39 12.67
CA GLY A 27 5.49 -17.03 13.32
C GLY A 27 6.11 -15.72 12.82
N THR A 28 5.59 -15.10 11.76
CA THR A 28 6.12 -13.83 11.23
C THR A 28 5.94 -12.65 12.18
N LEU A 29 4.96 -12.71 13.10
CA LEU A 29 4.77 -11.68 14.13
C LEU A 29 5.89 -11.66 15.18
N VAL A 30 6.48 -12.82 15.47
CA VAL A 30 7.56 -12.96 16.48
C VAL A 30 8.96 -12.80 15.87
N MET A 31 9.06 -12.74 14.53
CA MET A 31 10.32 -12.48 13.84
C MET A 31 10.80 -11.05 14.12
N LYS A 32 12.00 -10.93 14.68
CA LYS A 32 12.61 -9.63 14.98
C LYS A 32 13.25 -9.03 13.73
N ARG A 33 12.46 -8.26 12.97
CA ARG A 33 12.91 -7.60 11.73
C ARG A 33 14.04 -6.58 11.90
N GLN A 34 14.27 -6.09 13.12
CA GLN A 34 15.37 -5.17 13.40
C GLN A 34 16.75 -5.79 13.12
N PHE A 35 16.84 -7.12 13.06
CA PHE A 35 18.04 -7.87 12.70
C PHE A 35 18.10 -8.27 11.22
N GLU A 36 17.17 -7.78 10.38
CA GLU A 36 17.24 -7.98 8.93
C GLU A 36 18.48 -7.31 8.34
N GLU A 37 19.04 -7.99 7.33
CA GLU A 37 20.16 -7.52 6.56
C GLU A 37 19.81 -6.23 5.81
N PRO A 38 20.77 -5.32 5.62
CA PRO A 38 20.56 -4.16 4.78
C PRO A 38 20.20 -4.57 3.34
N ARG A 39 19.32 -3.79 2.70
CA ARG A 39 18.96 -4.04 1.29
C ARG A 39 20.19 -3.94 0.39
N PRO A 40 20.22 -4.63 -0.76
CA PRO A 40 21.37 -4.61 -1.68
C PRO A 40 21.79 -3.20 -2.16
N GLY A 41 20.82 -2.29 -2.29
CA GLY A 41 21.08 -0.90 -2.71
C GLY A 41 21.46 0.05 -1.57
N PHE A 42 21.63 -0.43 -0.34
CA PHE A 42 22.00 0.41 0.79
C PHE A 42 23.52 0.63 0.84
N HIS A 43 23.93 1.89 0.86
CA HIS A 43 25.33 2.28 0.85
C HIS A 43 25.64 3.22 2.02
N GLY A 44 26.84 3.10 2.58
CA GLY A 44 27.28 3.83 3.76
C GLY A 44 28.76 3.61 4.04
N VAL A 45 29.26 4.23 5.10
CA VAL A 45 30.63 3.98 5.58
C VAL A 45 30.62 2.64 6.32
N LEU A 46 31.55 1.74 6.01
CA LEU A 46 31.65 0.47 6.73
C LEU A 46 31.93 0.73 8.21
N GLY A 47 31.15 0.10 9.08
CA GLY A 47 31.36 0.19 10.53
C GLY A 47 30.64 -0.92 11.27
N VAL A 48 30.88 -1.00 12.58
CA VAL A 48 30.24 -2.01 13.43
C VAL A 48 28.86 -1.52 13.85
N ASN A 49 27.82 -2.29 13.53
CA ASN A 49 26.46 -1.98 13.96
C ASN A 49 26.32 -2.17 15.48
N SER A 50 25.81 -1.15 16.17
CA SER A 50 25.67 -1.14 17.63
C SER A 50 24.67 -2.15 18.21
N VAL A 51 23.76 -2.66 17.37
CA VAL A 51 22.71 -3.63 17.73
C VAL A 51 23.15 -5.06 17.41
N THR A 52 23.71 -5.29 16.23
CA THR A 52 24.06 -6.65 15.76
C THR A 52 25.51 -7.03 16.04
N GLY A 53 26.39 -6.05 16.28
CA GLY A 53 27.84 -6.27 16.43
C GLY A 53 28.55 -6.67 15.14
N ARG A 54 27.85 -6.71 14.00
CA ARG A 54 28.40 -7.10 12.70
C ARG A 54 28.93 -5.87 11.95
N GLU A 55 29.95 -6.07 11.12
CA GLU A 55 30.36 -5.06 10.15
C GLU A 55 29.32 -4.95 9.04
N GLU A 56 28.71 -3.77 8.91
CA GLU A 56 27.77 -3.44 7.85
C GLU A 56 27.93 -1.96 7.45
N PRO A 57 27.44 -1.55 6.26
CA PRO A 57 27.40 -0.14 5.90
C PRO A 57 26.55 0.64 6.92
N LEU A 58 27.05 1.77 7.40
CA LEU A 58 26.34 2.66 8.31
C LEU A 58 26.01 3.98 7.61
N TYR A 59 24.79 4.46 7.82
CA TYR A 59 24.31 5.73 7.26
C TYR A 59 23.63 6.58 8.34
N SER A 60 24.04 7.84 8.44
CA SER A 60 23.49 8.78 9.44
C SER A 60 22.01 9.05 9.19
N SER A 61 21.18 8.78 10.20
CA SER A 61 19.73 9.01 10.14
C SER A 61 19.37 10.48 9.89
N TYR A 62 20.13 11.44 10.44
CA TYR A 62 19.90 12.87 10.22
C TYR A 62 20.06 13.25 8.75
N LYS A 63 21.13 12.75 8.08
CA LYS A 63 21.32 12.97 6.64
C LYS A 63 20.15 12.44 5.82
N ARG A 64 19.62 11.26 6.19
CA ARG A 64 18.44 10.69 5.53
C ARG A 64 17.21 11.55 5.73
N GLN A 65 16.96 12.02 6.96
CA GLN A 65 15.81 12.87 7.23
C GLN A 65 15.89 14.22 6.49
N LEU A 66 17.08 14.82 6.39
CA LEU A 66 17.27 16.00 5.56
C LEU A 66 16.91 15.74 4.09
N ARG A 67 17.36 14.61 3.50
CA ARG A 67 17.00 14.23 2.13
C ARG A 67 15.49 14.10 1.95
N ILE A 68 14.82 13.44 2.89
CA ILE A 68 13.36 13.23 2.84
C ILE A 68 12.63 14.58 2.92
N TYR A 69 12.90 15.39 3.94
CA TYR A 69 12.12 16.61 4.21
C TYR A 69 12.48 17.80 3.33
N LEU A 70 13.73 17.93 2.88
CA LEU A 70 14.18 19.09 2.09
C LEU A 70 14.14 18.85 0.58
N VAL A 71 14.16 17.60 0.11
CA VAL A 71 14.19 17.29 -1.33
C VAL A 71 12.95 16.51 -1.73
N SER A 72 12.73 15.34 -1.13
CA SER A 72 11.65 14.45 -1.57
C SER A 72 10.26 15.03 -1.30
N LEU A 73 10.03 15.60 -0.11
CA LEU A 73 8.73 16.16 0.24
C LEU A 73 8.37 17.39 -0.63
N PRO A 74 9.25 18.40 -0.83
CA PRO A 74 8.98 19.49 -1.77
C PRO A 74 8.76 19.00 -3.20
N PHE A 75 9.52 18.01 -3.67
CA PHE A 75 9.30 17.42 -4.99
C PHE A 75 7.90 16.83 -5.13
N VAL A 76 7.45 16.03 -4.15
CA VAL A 76 6.08 15.47 -4.15
C VAL A 76 5.04 16.60 -4.16
N CYS A 77 5.21 17.65 -3.36
CA CYS A 77 4.30 18.80 -3.36
C CYS A 77 4.24 19.52 -4.71
N ILE A 78 5.38 19.68 -5.39
CA ILE A 78 5.44 20.29 -6.73
C ILE A 78 4.72 19.41 -7.76
N CYS A 79 4.93 18.10 -7.73
CA CYS A 79 4.21 17.17 -8.60
C CYS A 79 2.70 17.20 -8.37
N LEU A 80 2.26 17.26 -7.11
CA LEU A 80 0.84 17.40 -6.79
C LEU A 80 0.24 18.72 -7.29
N TYR A 81 0.96 19.83 -7.12
CA TYR A 81 0.53 21.12 -7.66
C TYR A 81 0.43 21.07 -9.20
N PHE A 82 1.42 20.47 -9.87
CA PHE A 82 1.41 20.31 -11.32
C PHE A 82 0.26 19.42 -11.79
N SER A 83 -0.04 18.33 -11.08
CA SER A 83 -1.19 17.45 -11.32
C SER A 83 -2.52 18.21 -11.23
N LEU A 84 -2.70 19.02 -10.17
CA LEU A 84 -3.87 19.91 -10.05
C LEU A 84 -3.96 20.93 -11.20
N TYR A 85 -2.84 21.49 -11.61
CA TYR A 85 -2.80 22.45 -12.72
C TYR A 85 -3.22 21.81 -14.04
N VAL A 86 -2.74 20.59 -14.34
CA VAL A 86 -3.18 19.81 -15.51
C VAL A 86 -4.68 19.50 -15.44
N MET A 87 -5.21 19.20 -14.26
CA MET A 87 -6.65 19.00 -14.07
C MET A 87 -7.47 20.27 -14.36
N MET A 88 -6.97 21.46 -13.97
CA MET A 88 -7.63 22.73 -14.32
C MET A 88 -7.66 22.96 -15.83
N ILE A 89 -6.54 22.70 -16.52
CA ILE A 89 -6.48 22.77 -17.99
C ILE A 89 -7.50 21.82 -18.63
N TYR A 90 -7.67 20.61 -18.10
CA TYR A 90 -8.69 19.68 -18.58
C TYR A 90 -10.10 20.26 -18.47
N PHE A 91 -10.47 20.85 -17.33
CA PHE A 91 -11.79 21.47 -17.17
C PHE A 91 -12.00 22.66 -18.11
N ASP A 92 -10.97 23.48 -18.33
CA ASP A 92 -11.03 24.58 -19.31
C ASP A 92 -11.22 24.05 -20.74
N MET A 93 -10.57 22.93 -21.08
CA MET A 93 -10.72 22.27 -22.38
C MET A 93 -12.11 21.64 -22.57
N GLU A 94 -12.68 21.04 -21.52
CA GLU A 94 -14.01 20.43 -21.51
C GLU A 94 -15.10 21.49 -21.67
N THR A 95 -14.99 22.60 -20.94
CA THR A 95 -15.91 23.74 -21.07
C THR A 95 -15.81 24.40 -22.45
N TRP A 96 -14.61 24.53 -23.02
CA TRP A 96 -14.43 24.99 -24.39
C TRP A 96 -15.07 24.05 -25.42
N ALA A 97 -14.90 22.73 -25.27
CA ALA A 97 -15.50 21.74 -26.18
C ALA A 97 -17.04 21.76 -26.11
N LEU A 98 -17.61 21.90 -24.90
CA LEU A 98 -19.04 22.08 -24.69
C LEU A 98 -19.57 23.35 -25.35
N ALA A 99 -18.89 24.49 -25.15
CA ALA A 99 -19.28 25.75 -25.78
C ALA A 99 -19.26 25.69 -27.32
N LEU A 100 -18.30 24.96 -27.91
CA LEU A 100 -18.24 24.75 -29.34
C LEU A 100 -19.40 23.85 -29.83
N HIS A 101 -19.75 22.82 -29.05
CA HIS A 101 -20.88 21.94 -29.35
C HIS A 101 -22.21 22.71 -29.38
N ASP A 102 -22.46 23.51 -28.35
CA ASP A 102 -23.68 24.33 -28.22
C ASP A 102 -23.80 25.38 -29.34
N SER A 103 -22.67 25.84 -29.92
CA SER A 103 -22.67 26.86 -30.98
C SER A 103 -22.97 26.34 -32.39
N SER A 104 -22.62 25.09 -32.68
CA SER A 104 -22.61 24.55 -34.05
C SER A 104 -23.55 23.35 -34.26
N GLU A 105 -24.01 22.70 -33.18
CA GLU A 105 -24.95 21.55 -33.17
C GLU A 105 -24.73 20.54 -34.32
N SER A 106 -23.47 20.15 -34.55
CA SER A 106 -23.10 19.23 -35.64
C SER A 106 -22.74 17.85 -35.10
N GLU A 107 -22.89 16.80 -35.91
CA GLU A 107 -22.42 15.45 -35.56
C GLU A 107 -20.91 15.43 -35.22
N TRP A 108 -20.11 16.26 -35.90
CA TRP A 108 -18.68 16.40 -35.61
C TRP A 108 -18.39 17.02 -34.25
N THR A 109 -19.22 17.97 -33.81
CA THR A 109 -19.05 18.57 -32.47
C THR A 109 -19.48 17.62 -31.36
N SER A 110 -20.37 16.65 -31.64
CA SER A 110 -20.69 15.59 -30.68
C SER A 110 -19.51 14.65 -30.44
N VAL A 111 -18.72 14.35 -31.48
CA VAL A 111 -17.49 13.54 -31.34
C VAL A 111 -16.41 14.32 -30.58
N LEU A 112 -16.35 15.64 -30.79
CA LEU A 112 -15.36 16.51 -30.13
C LEU A 112 -15.48 16.50 -28.60
N LEU A 113 -16.67 16.29 -28.04
CA LEU A 113 -16.90 16.22 -26.59
C LEU A 113 -16.06 15.13 -25.89
N TYR A 114 -15.73 14.04 -26.60
CA TYR A 114 -14.91 12.95 -26.03
C TYR A 114 -13.40 13.22 -26.11
N VAL A 115 -12.97 14.17 -26.95
CA VAL A 115 -11.55 14.43 -27.23
C VAL A 115 -10.79 14.92 -25.99
N PRO A 116 -11.25 15.92 -25.22
CA PRO A 116 -10.58 16.36 -23.99
C PRO A 116 -10.32 15.22 -23.00
N SER A 117 -11.31 14.35 -22.80
CA SER A 117 -11.20 13.21 -21.87
C SER A 117 -10.18 12.17 -22.34
N ILE A 118 -10.11 11.90 -23.64
CA ILE A 118 -9.09 10.99 -24.22
C ILE A 118 -7.69 11.58 -24.06
N ILE A 119 -7.52 12.88 -24.37
CA ILE A 119 -6.24 13.58 -24.21
C ILE A 119 -5.80 13.53 -22.74
N TYR A 120 -6.70 13.87 -21.82
CA TYR A 120 -6.44 13.81 -20.38
C TYR A 120 -6.02 12.40 -19.96
N ALA A 121 -6.75 11.35 -20.36
CA ALA A 121 -6.39 9.97 -20.04
C ALA A 121 -4.96 9.60 -20.50
N ILE A 122 -4.54 10.01 -21.70
CA ILE A 122 -3.19 9.78 -22.22
C ILE A 122 -2.15 10.56 -21.39
N VAL A 123 -2.40 11.84 -21.10
CA VAL A 123 -1.50 12.69 -20.31
C VAL A 123 -1.29 12.11 -18.92
N ILE A 124 -2.36 11.66 -18.27
CA ILE A 124 -2.33 11.06 -16.94
C ILE A 124 -1.50 9.76 -16.93
N GLU A 125 -1.66 8.89 -17.92
CA GLU A 125 -0.85 7.66 -18.02
C GLU A 125 0.64 7.97 -18.20
N ILE A 126 0.99 8.99 -18.98
CA ILE A 126 2.38 9.44 -19.15
C ILE A 126 2.91 10.01 -17.83
N MET A 127 2.16 10.90 -17.18
CA MET A 127 2.54 11.51 -15.89
C MET A 127 2.76 10.45 -14.81
N ASN A 128 1.86 9.47 -14.69
CA ASN A 128 1.96 8.36 -13.76
C ASN A 128 3.26 7.58 -13.91
N ARG A 129 3.68 7.29 -15.15
CA ARG A 129 4.93 6.59 -15.45
C ARG A 129 6.15 7.42 -15.08
N LEU A 130 6.16 8.69 -15.45
CA LEU A 130 7.24 9.62 -15.13
C LEU A 130 7.38 9.81 -13.62
N TYR A 131 6.26 10.02 -12.92
CA TYR A 131 6.25 10.19 -11.47
C TYR A 131 6.70 8.92 -10.76
N ARG A 132 6.26 7.73 -11.19
CA ARG A 132 6.72 6.47 -10.61
C ARG A 132 8.23 6.31 -10.76
N TYR A 133 8.79 6.59 -11.93
CA TYR A 133 10.24 6.56 -12.14
C TYR A 133 10.97 7.54 -11.22
N ALA A 134 10.47 8.78 -11.11
CA ALA A 134 11.05 9.79 -10.22
C ALA A 134 10.93 9.39 -8.73
N ALA A 135 9.81 8.81 -8.31
CA ALA A 135 9.57 8.36 -6.95
C ALA A 135 10.47 7.17 -6.57
N GLU A 136 10.67 6.21 -7.49
CA GLU A 136 11.63 5.11 -7.34
C GLU A 136 13.06 5.65 -7.21
N PHE A 137 13.45 6.57 -8.09
CA PHE A 137 14.76 7.24 -8.03
C PHE A 137 14.97 7.97 -6.70
N LEU A 138 14.05 8.86 -6.30
CA LEU A 138 14.15 9.62 -5.05
C LEU A 138 14.19 8.71 -3.82
N THR A 139 13.35 7.68 -3.79
CA THR A 139 13.32 6.75 -2.64
C THR A 139 14.58 5.90 -2.58
N SER A 140 15.19 5.56 -3.72
CA SER A 140 16.51 4.91 -3.75
C SER A 140 17.60 5.85 -3.25
N TRP A 141 17.53 7.13 -3.61
CA TRP A 141 18.47 8.18 -3.20
C TRP A 141 18.37 8.56 -1.72
N GLU A 142 17.21 8.36 -1.08
CA GLU A 142 17.04 8.52 0.38
C GLU A 142 17.88 7.52 1.19
N SER A 143 18.37 6.43 0.57
CA SER A 143 19.22 5.41 1.18
C SER A 143 18.59 4.78 2.43
N HIS A 144 17.44 4.13 2.26
CA HIS A 144 16.81 3.33 3.32
C HIS A 144 17.58 2.03 3.60
N ARG A 145 17.76 1.67 4.88
CA ARG A 145 18.50 0.45 5.29
C ARG A 145 17.71 -0.82 4.98
N LEU A 146 16.43 -0.85 5.36
CA LEU A 146 15.56 -2.01 5.25
C LEU A 146 14.68 -1.93 4.00
N GLU A 147 14.40 -3.08 3.38
CA GLU A 147 13.51 -3.14 2.22
C GLU A 147 12.08 -2.71 2.57
N SER A 148 11.57 -3.14 3.73
CA SER A 148 10.27 -2.70 4.23
C SER A 148 10.15 -1.18 4.40
N ALA A 149 11.22 -0.50 4.83
CA ALA A 149 11.24 0.95 4.96
C ALA A 149 11.24 1.65 3.59
N TYR A 150 12.04 1.13 2.64
CA TYR A 150 12.05 1.61 1.26
C TYR A 150 10.66 1.49 0.63
N GLN A 151 10.05 0.30 0.72
CA GLN A 151 8.72 0.04 0.14
C GLN A 151 7.66 0.94 0.76
N ASN A 152 7.63 1.11 2.09
CA ASN A 152 6.66 2.00 2.75
C ASN A 152 6.76 3.45 2.26
N HIS A 153 7.98 3.98 2.08
CA HIS A 153 8.15 5.35 1.59
C HIS A 153 7.81 5.47 0.11
N LEU A 154 8.13 4.46 -0.71
CA LEU A 154 7.77 4.43 -2.12
C LEU A 154 6.24 4.39 -2.29
N VAL A 155 5.58 3.46 -1.60
CA VAL A 155 4.11 3.33 -1.58
C VAL A 155 3.47 4.66 -1.19
N LEU A 156 3.96 5.32 -0.13
CA LEU A 156 3.41 6.59 0.33
C LEU A 156 3.52 7.69 -0.74
N LYS A 157 4.68 7.83 -1.39
CA LYS A 157 4.87 8.82 -2.45
C LYS A 157 3.94 8.56 -3.65
N VAL A 158 3.88 7.30 -4.11
CA VAL A 158 3.08 6.92 -5.29
C VAL A 158 1.58 7.04 -5.00
N LEU A 159 1.13 6.64 -3.81
CA LEU A 159 -0.28 6.67 -3.44
C LEU A 159 -0.86 8.09 -3.41
N VAL A 160 -0.08 9.06 -2.91
CA VAL A 160 -0.55 10.45 -2.77
C VAL A 160 -0.85 11.08 -4.13
N ASP A 161 0.00 10.85 -5.14
CA ASP A 161 -0.20 11.41 -6.49
C ASP A 161 -1.31 10.66 -7.26
N MET A 162 -1.30 9.32 -7.20
CA MET A 162 -2.28 8.48 -7.90
C MET A 162 -3.73 8.70 -7.44
N LYS A 163 -3.93 9.06 -6.16
CA LYS A 163 -5.26 9.34 -5.61
C LYS A 163 -5.86 10.62 -6.19
N LEU A 164 -5.05 11.63 -6.45
CA LEU A 164 -5.52 12.91 -6.98
C LEU A 164 -5.92 12.79 -8.46
N LEU A 165 -5.14 12.05 -9.24
CA LEU A 165 -5.31 11.91 -10.69
C LEU A 165 -6.55 11.07 -11.07
N ARG A 166 -6.91 10.06 -10.25
CA ARG A 166 -8.05 9.15 -10.52
C ARG A 166 -9.40 9.63 -10.01
N GLN A 167 -9.44 10.69 -9.19
CA GLN A 167 -10.69 11.15 -8.55
C GLN A 167 -11.74 11.69 -9.54
N SER A 168 -11.37 12.08 -10.75
CA SER A 168 -12.31 12.53 -11.79
C SER A 168 -13.08 11.38 -12.48
N LEU A 169 -12.75 10.12 -12.24
CA LEU A 169 -13.25 8.97 -13.03
C LEU A 169 -14.25 8.07 -12.28
N ALA A 170 -15.01 8.59 -11.32
CA ALA A 170 -15.98 7.81 -10.53
C ALA A 170 -17.07 7.12 -11.37
N THR A 171 -17.41 7.66 -12.55
CA THR A 171 -18.34 7.06 -13.52
C THR A 171 -17.80 5.80 -14.19
N LEU A 172 -16.51 5.48 -14.06
CA LEU A 172 -15.88 4.30 -14.65
C LEU A 172 -15.68 3.13 -13.69
N LEU A 173 -16.24 3.15 -12.47
CA LEU A 173 -16.04 2.05 -11.51
C LEU A 173 -16.30 0.67 -12.10
N ILE A 174 -17.41 0.52 -12.84
CA ILE A 174 -17.81 -0.77 -13.43
C ILE A 174 -16.99 -1.06 -14.69
N THR A 175 -16.85 -0.09 -15.59
CA THR A 175 -16.14 -0.27 -16.86
C THR A 175 -14.63 -0.45 -16.66
N SER A 176 -14.04 0.32 -15.75
CA SER A 176 -12.63 0.19 -15.36
C SER A 176 -12.35 -1.12 -14.63
N GLN A 177 -13.25 -1.61 -13.77
CA GLN A 177 -13.06 -2.91 -13.11
C GLN A 177 -13.01 -4.06 -14.12
N ILE A 178 -13.95 -4.07 -15.08
CA ILE A 178 -13.97 -5.07 -16.15
C ILE A 178 -12.71 -4.99 -17.02
N LEU A 179 -12.32 -3.78 -17.44
CA LEU A 179 -11.13 -3.59 -18.27
C LEU A 179 -9.84 -3.96 -17.52
N ASN A 180 -9.72 -3.60 -16.25
CA ASN A 180 -8.59 -3.97 -15.42
C ASN A 180 -8.45 -5.48 -15.33
N GLN A 181 -9.55 -6.22 -15.08
CA GLN A 181 -9.49 -7.68 -15.02
C GLN A 181 -8.98 -8.31 -16.33
N ILE A 182 -9.38 -7.75 -17.48
CA ILE A 182 -8.90 -8.23 -18.79
C ILE A 182 -7.40 -7.97 -18.95
N VAL A 183 -6.94 -6.75 -18.64
CA VAL A 183 -5.54 -6.34 -18.84
C VAL A 183 -4.60 -6.98 -17.83
N GLU A 184 -5.06 -7.21 -16.61
CA GLU A 184 -4.24 -7.68 -15.50
C GLU A 184 -4.03 -9.19 -15.48
N SER A 185 -5.07 -9.98 -15.77
CA SER A 185 -4.98 -11.44 -15.67
C SER A 185 -5.27 -12.16 -16.97
N LEU A 186 -6.39 -11.85 -17.66
CA LEU A 186 -6.84 -12.63 -18.82
C LEU A 186 -5.90 -12.50 -20.01
N LEU A 187 -5.49 -11.27 -20.36
CA LEU A 187 -4.58 -11.00 -21.47
C LEU A 187 -3.18 -11.58 -21.20
N PRO A 188 -2.53 -11.32 -20.05
CA PRO A 188 -1.24 -11.94 -19.73
C PRO A 188 -1.31 -13.47 -19.67
N TYR A 189 -2.38 -14.04 -19.13
CA TYR A 189 -2.59 -15.49 -19.13
C TYR A 189 -2.67 -16.06 -20.54
N TRP A 190 -3.43 -15.43 -21.44
CA TRP A 190 -3.54 -15.88 -22.83
C TRP A 190 -2.20 -15.80 -23.56
N LEU A 191 -1.47 -14.70 -23.38
CA LEU A 191 -0.12 -14.53 -23.93
C LEU A 191 0.84 -15.59 -23.38
N GLN A 192 0.82 -15.84 -22.07
CA GLN A 192 1.67 -16.83 -21.42
C GLN A 192 1.31 -18.26 -21.83
N ARG A 193 0.04 -18.57 -22.03
CA ARG A 193 -0.42 -19.87 -22.55
C ARG A 193 0.05 -20.08 -23.98
N LYS A 194 -0.07 -19.07 -24.85
CA LYS A 194 0.44 -19.11 -26.22
C LYS A 194 1.96 -19.30 -26.24
N HIS A 195 2.66 -18.61 -25.35
CA HIS A 195 4.10 -18.74 -25.17
C HIS A 195 4.50 -20.14 -24.72
N GLY A 196 3.85 -20.70 -23.70
CA GLY A 196 4.12 -22.05 -23.20
C GLY A 196 3.91 -23.13 -24.26
N VAL A 197 2.86 -23.02 -25.09
CA VAL A 197 2.65 -23.93 -26.22
C VAL A 197 3.80 -23.84 -27.24
N ARG A 198 4.32 -22.63 -27.49
CA ARG A 198 5.45 -22.42 -28.40
C ARG A 198 6.75 -23.03 -27.86
N VAL A 199 7.06 -22.81 -26.58
CA VAL A 199 8.25 -23.38 -25.93
C VAL A 199 8.21 -24.90 -25.94
N ARG A 200 7.07 -25.50 -25.56
CA ARG A 200 6.85 -26.95 -25.60
C ARG A 200 7.11 -27.56 -26.98
N ARG A 201 6.57 -26.95 -28.04
CA ARG A 201 6.80 -27.40 -29.42
C ARG A 201 8.27 -27.33 -29.81
N LYS A 202 8.99 -26.29 -29.38
CA LYS A 202 10.44 -26.17 -29.64
C LYS A 202 11.23 -27.26 -28.91
N VAL A 203 10.96 -27.50 -27.63
CA VAL A 203 11.64 -28.53 -26.83
C VAL A 203 11.38 -29.93 -27.38
N GLN A 204 10.14 -30.24 -27.75
CA GLN A 204 9.79 -31.53 -28.37
C GLN A 204 10.49 -31.74 -29.72
N ALA A 205 10.73 -30.67 -30.49
CA ALA A 205 11.43 -30.76 -31.77
C ALA A 205 12.93 -31.09 -31.64
N LEU A 206 13.55 -30.82 -30.47
CA LEU A 206 14.96 -31.13 -30.24
C LEU A 206 15.25 -32.65 -30.15
N LYS A 207 14.23 -33.50 -29.97
CA LYS A 207 14.34 -34.98 -29.89
C LYS A 207 15.57 -35.45 -29.07
N ALA A 208 15.82 -34.79 -27.94
CA ALA A 208 16.95 -35.14 -27.07
C ALA A 208 16.65 -36.46 -26.34
N ASP A 209 17.66 -37.32 -26.21
CA ASP A 209 17.59 -38.62 -25.51
C ASP A 209 17.75 -38.49 -23.98
N VAL A 210 17.58 -37.28 -23.44
CA VAL A 210 17.75 -36.92 -22.03
C VAL A 210 16.43 -36.40 -21.49
N ASP A 211 16.17 -36.60 -20.20
CA ASP A 211 15.01 -36.01 -19.52
C ASP A 211 14.99 -34.47 -19.67
N THR A 212 14.13 -33.98 -20.56
CA THR A 212 13.97 -32.55 -20.85
C THR A 212 12.98 -31.87 -19.91
N THR A 213 12.38 -32.56 -18.93
CA THR A 213 11.32 -31.98 -18.09
C THR A 213 11.80 -30.77 -17.29
N LEU A 214 12.93 -30.90 -16.59
CA LEU A 214 13.54 -29.80 -15.83
C LEU A 214 14.00 -28.67 -16.76
N TYR A 215 14.58 -29.03 -17.91
CA TYR A 215 15.03 -28.05 -18.90
C TYR A 215 13.86 -27.23 -19.47
N GLU A 216 12.75 -27.89 -19.86
CA GLU A 216 11.53 -27.23 -20.33
C GLU A 216 11.00 -26.27 -19.27
N GLN A 217 10.93 -26.72 -18.02
CA GLN A 217 10.45 -25.89 -16.90
C GLN A 217 11.32 -24.65 -16.71
N VAL A 218 12.65 -24.80 -16.68
CA VAL A 218 13.58 -23.68 -16.49
C VAL A 218 13.48 -22.67 -17.65
N ILE A 219 13.40 -23.13 -18.90
CA ILE A 219 13.27 -22.23 -20.06
C ILE A 219 11.94 -21.47 -20.01
N LEU A 220 10.85 -22.16 -19.67
CA LEU A 220 9.52 -21.54 -19.59
C LEU A 220 9.44 -20.50 -18.45
N GLU A 221 9.95 -20.84 -17.26
CA GLU A 221 9.95 -19.93 -16.10
C GLU A 221 10.95 -18.77 -16.23
N LYS A 222 12.05 -18.96 -16.97
CA LYS A 222 13.02 -17.90 -17.26
C LYS A 222 12.39 -16.75 -18.05
N GLU A 223 11.53 -17.07 -19.00
CA GLU A 223 10.89 -16.10 -19.90
C GLU A 223 9.58 -15.53 -19.32
N MET A 224 9.09 -16.07 -18.20
CA MET A 224 7.93 -15.53 -17.47
C MET A 224 8.20 -14.14 -16.87
N GLY A 225 7.13 -13.34 -16.77
CA GLY A 225 7.17 -12.05 -16.11
C GLY A 225 7.54 -12.17 -14.62
N THR A 226 8.19 -11.13 -14.09
CA THR A 226 8.48 -11.02 -12.65
C THR A 226 7.33 -10.33 -11.95
N TYR A 227 6.84 -10.91 -10.85
CA TYR A 227 5.90 -10.23 -9.97
C TYR A 227 6.63 -9.11 -9.21
N LEU A 228 6.23 -7.86 -9.47
CA LEU A 228 6.89 -6.65 -8.95
C LEU A 228 6.49 -6.29 -7.50
N GLY A 229 5.70 -7.14 -6.85
CA GLY A 229 5.20 -6.94 -5.49
C GLY A 229 3.71 -6.59 -5.43
N THR A 230 3.20 -6.50 -4.20
CA THR A 230 1.76 -6.38 -3.89
C THR A 230 1.20 -4.96 -4.00
N PHE A 231 2.01 -3.99 -4.44
CA PHE A 231 1.61 -2.59 -4.47
C PHE A 231 0.38 -2.35 -5.34
N ASN A 232 0.36 -2.87 -6.58
CA ASN A 232 -0.76 -2.68 -7.49
C ASN A 232 -2.03 -3.38 -6.98
N ASP A 233 -1.89 -4.59 -6.45
CA ASP A 233 -3.01 -5.38 -5.91
C ASP A 233 -3.67 -4.66 -4.73
N TYR A 234 -2.87 -4.11 -3.80
CA TYR A 234 -3.40 -3.31 -2.70
C TYR A 234 -3.94 -1.95 -3.17
N LEU A 235 -3.33 -1.33 -4.18
CA LEU A 235 -3.80 -0.07 -4.74
C LEU A 235 -5.21 -0.22 -5.32
N GLU A 236 -5.49 -1.33 -5.99
CA GLU A 236 -6.83 -1.62 -6.51
C GLU A 236 -7.86 -1.69 -5.38
N LEU A 237 -7.59 -2.49 -4.34
CA LEU A 237 -8.47 -2.59 -3.17
C LEU A 237 -8.63 -1.26 -2.46
N PHE A 238 -7.56 -0.46 -2.37
CA PHE A 238 -7.59 0.87 -1.77
C PHE A 238 -8.47 1.85 -2.54
N LEU A 239 -8.39 1.86 -3.87
CA LEU A 239 -9.24 2.69 -4.71
C LEU A 239 -10.69 2.23 -4.63
N GLN A 240 -10.95 0.93 -4.73
CA GLN A 240 -12.29 0.36 -4.58
C GLN A 240 -12.91 0.73 -3.22
N PHE A 241 -12.15 0.61 -2.14
CA PHE A 241 -12.55 1.07 -0.81
C PHE A 241 -12.83 2.57 -0.77
N GLY A 242 -11.97 3.39 -1.39
CA GLY A 242 -12.16 4.84 -1.50
C GLY A 242 -13.49 5.18 -2.17
N TYR A 243 -13.79 4.55 -3.31
CA TYR A 243 -15.05 4.75 -4.01
C TYR A 243 -16.28 4.35 -3.19
N VAL A 244 -16.22 3.21 -2.51
CA VAL A 244 -17.32 2.73 -1.67
C VAL A 244 -17.53 3.63 -0.44
N SER A 245 -16.45 4.13 0.17
CA SER A 245 -16.52 4.93 1.39
C SER A 245 -16.88 6.40 1.12
N LEU A 246 -16.14 7.07 0.24
CA LEU A 246 -16.29 8.51 -0.06
C LEU A 246 -17.67 8.87 -0.64
N PHE A 247 -18.25 8.00 -1.45
CA PHE A 247 -19.50 8.29 -2.20
C PHE A 247 -20.68 7.43 -1.74
N SER A 248 -20.59 6.83 -0.55
CA SER A 248 -21.60 5.92 -0.02
C SER A 248 -23.00 6.54 0.10
N CYS A 249 -23.08 7.84 0.37
CA CYS A 249 -24.35 8.56 0.52
C CYS A 249 -25.04 8.83 -0.81
N VAL A 250 -24.27 8.95 -1.90
CA VAL A 250 -24.78 9.26 -3.24
C VAL A 250 -25.05 7.99 -4.04
N TYR A 251 -24.18 6.98 -3.93
CA TYR A 251 -24.29 5.73 -4.69
C TYR A 251 -24.08 4.47 -3.83
N PRO A 252 -25.09 4.05 -3.05
CA PRO A 252 -24.99 2.90 -2.14
C PRO A 252 -24.72 1.56 -2.86
N LEU A 253 -25.13 1.44 -4.13
CA LEU A 253 -24.90 0.24 -4.94
C LEU A 253 -23.43 -0.02 -5.25
N ALA A 254 -22.54 0.98 -5.09
CA ALA A 254 -21.09 0.80 -5.23
C ALA A 254 -20.56 -0.38 -4.42
N ALA A 255 -21.06 -0.56 -3.19
CA ALA A 255 -20.63 -1.65 -2.31
C ALA A 255 -20.98 -3.03 -2.88
N ALA A 256 -22.13 -3.18 -3.52
CA ALA A 256 -22.55 -4.44 -4.14
C ALA A 256 -21.65 -4.78 -5.33
N PHE A 257 -21.32 -3.80 -6.19
CA PHE A 257 -20.40 -4.00 -7.30
C PHE A 257 -18.98 -4.32 -6.82
N ALA A 258 -18.51 -3.65 -5.77
CA ALA A 258 -17.22 -3.97 -5.17
C ALA A 258 -17.14 -5.43 -4.69
N VAL A 259 -18.21 -5.94 -4.07
CA VAL A 259 -18.28 -7.35 -3.65
C VAL A 259 -18.27 -8.30 -4.85
N LEU A 260 -19.03 -8.00 -5.91
CA LEU A 260 -19.04 -8.80 -7.14
C LEU A 260 -17.65 -8.84 -7.80
N ASN A 261 -16.98 -7.69 -7.88
CA ASN A 261 -15.61 -7.61 -8.37
C ASN A 261 -14.66 -8.44 -7.51
N ASN A 262 -14.77 -8.36 -6.19
CA ASN A 262 -13.88 -9.11 -5.29
C ASN A 262 -14.08 -10.62 -5.38
N PHE A 263 -15.26 -11.10 -5.77
CA PHE A 263 -15.47 -12.52 -6.07
C PHE A 263 -14.70 -12.98 -7.31
N THR A 264 -14.63 -12.15 -8.36
CA THR A 264 -13.82 -12.47 -9.54
C THR A 264 -12.33 -12.26 -9.25
N GLU A 265 -11.99 -11.22 -8.48
CA GLU A 265 -10.61 -10.82 -8.19
C GLU A 265 -9.84 -11.91 -7.46
N VAL A 266 -10.44 -12.55 -6.45
CA VAL A 266 -9.81 -13.67 -5.74
C VAL A 266 -9.36 -14.78 -6.69
N ASN A 267 -10.15 -15.08 -7.72
CA ASN A 267 -9.81 -16.10 -8.71
C ASN A 267 -8.83 -15.60 -9.76
N SER A 268 -8.96 -14.34 -10.15
CA SER A 268 -8.08 -13.65 -11.10
C SER A 268 -6.65 -13.52 -10.57
N ASP A 269 -6.49 -13.05 -9.34
CA ASP A 269 -5.21 -12.97 -8.64
C ASP A 269 -4.58 -14.34 -8.42
N ALA A 270 -5.40 -15.34 -8.08
CA ALA A 270 -4.91 -16.71 -7.98
C ALA A 270 -4.36 -17.20 -9.34
N LEU A 271 -5.07 -16.94 -10.44
CA LEU A 271 -4.60 -17.27 -11.80
C LEU A 271 -3.30 -16.54 -12.16
N LYS A 272 -3.22 -15.25 -11.84
CA LYS A 272 -2.07 -14.37 -12.03
C LYS A 272 -0.83 -14.96 -11.35
N MET A 273 -0.95 -15.37 -10.09
CA MET A 273 0.15 -15.97 -9.32
C MET A 273 0.50 -17.40 -9.75
N CYS A 274 -0.47 -18.18 -10.25
CA CYS A 274 -0.23 -19.57 -10.59
C CYS A 274 0.28 -19.79 -12.02
N ARG A 275 -0.12 -18.95 -12.98
CA ARG A 275 0.06 -19.22 -14.42
C ARG A 275 0.64 -18.06 -15.22
N VAL A 276 0.73 -16.84 -14.66
CA VAL A 276 1.22 -15.66 -15.40
C VAL A 276 2.65 -15.31 -14.99
N PHE A 277 2.91 -15.19 -13.69
CA PHE A 277 4.22 -14.79 -13.18
C PHE A 277 5.05 -16.00 -12.75
N LYS A 278 6.39 -15.81 -12.75
CA LYS A 278 7.29 -16.74 -12.07
C LYS A 278 7.13 -16.63 -10.55
N ARG A 279 7.49 -17.70 -9.84
CA ARG A 279 7.36 -17.76 -8.38
C ARG A 279 8.15 -16.62 -7.71
N PRO A 280 7.48 -15.73 -6.95
CA PRO A 280 8.19 -14.68 -6.22
C PRO A 280 8.96 -15.26 -5.03
N PHE A 281 10.00 -14.56 -4.60
CA PHE A 281 10.67 -14.87 -3.34
C PHE A 281 9.75 -14.56 -2.15
N ALA A 282 9.80 -15.42 -1.13
CA ALA A 282 8.96 -15.27 0.05
C ALA A 282 9.55 -14.21 0.99
N GLU A 283 8.78 -13.15 1.25
CA GLU A 283 9.13 -12.10 2.21
C GLU A 283 8.27 -12.22 3.48
N PRO A 284 8.86 -12.43 4.66
CA PRO A 284 8.10 -12.61 5.90
C PRO A 284 7.39 -11.31 6.28
N SER A 285 6.05 -11.33 6.27
CA SER A 285 5.20 -10.18 6.58
C SER A 285 4.39 -10.29 7.87
N ALA A 286 4.45 -9.26 8.72
CA ALA A 286 3.76 -9.18 10.01
C ALA A 286 2.50 -8.30 9.98
N ASN A 287 2.33 -7.49 8.94
CA ASN A 287 1.17 -6.64 8.67
C ASN A 287 1.16 -6.21 7.19
N ILE A 288 0.15 -5.45 6.80
CA ILE A 288 0.02 -4.87 5.44
C ILE A 288 0.86 -3.60 5.23
N GLY A 289 1.74 -3.24 6.18
CA GLY A 289 2.59 -2.06 6.10
C GLY A 289 1.82 -0.74 6.12
N VAL A 290 2.29 0.23 5.33
CA VAL A 290 1.71 1.58 5.24
C VAL A 290 0.26 1.61 4.73
N TRP A 291 -0.21 0.53 4.09
CA TRP A 291 -1.59 0.43 3.63
C TRP A 291 -2.60 0.59 4.75
N GLN A 292 -2.31 0.12 5.97
CA GLN A 292 -3.20 0.32 7.12
C GLN A 292 -3.46 1.82 7.37
N LEU A 293 -2.39 2.62 7.40
CA LEU A 293 -2.48 4.07 7.54
C LEU A 293 -3.23 4.70 6.36
N ALA A 294 -3.02 4.22 5.13
CA ALA A 294 -3.73 4.72 3.96
C ALA A 294 -5.25 4.47 4.07
N PHE A 295 -5.68 3.24 4.38
CA PHE A 295 -7.09 2.89 4.57
C PHE A 295 -7.74 3.69 5.72
N GLU A 296 -7.04 3.84 6.86
CA GLU A 296 -7.50 4.66 7.97
C GLU A 296 -7.66 6.13 7.57
N THR A 297 -6.68 6.70 6.86
CA THR A 297 -6.74 8.09 6.35
C THR A 297 -7.89 8.28 5.36
N MET A 298 -8.07 7.34 4.42
CA MET A 298 -9.19 7.36 3.49
C MET A 298 -10.53 7.31 4.24
N SER A 299 -10.62 6.52 5.31
CA SER A 299 -11.83 6.43 6.12
C SER A 299 -12.11 7.68 6.96
N VAL A 300 -11.11 8.51 7.25
CA VAL A 300 -11.30 9.83 7.87
C VAL A 300 -11.82 10.83 6.83
N ILE A 301 -11.20 10.86 5.64
CA ILE A 301 -11.63 11.71 4.52
C ILE A 301 -13.08 11.37 4.12
N SER A 302 -13.46 10.09 4.13
CA SER A 302 -14.83 9.61 3.92
C SER A 302 -15.87 10.32 4.78
N VAL A 303 -15.58 10.55 6.07
CA VAL A 303 -16.52 11.24 6.97
C VAL A 303 -16.77 12.67 6.51
N VAL A 304 -15.69 13.38 6.19
CA VAL A 304 -15.75 14.78 5.70
C VAL A 304 -16.51 14.84 4.38
N THR A 305 -16.19 13.97 3.42
CA THR A 305 -16.84 13.94 2.11
C THR A 305 -18.33 13.60 2.21
N ASN A 306 -18.70 12.58 2.99
CA ASN A 306 -20.11 12.21 3.17
C ASN A 306 -20.92 13.31 3.88
N CYS A 307 -20.35 13.97 4.89
CA CYS A 307 -20.99 15.13 5.55
C CYS A 307 -21.19 16.29 4.57
N ALA A 308 -20.18 16.62 3.76
CA ALA A 308 -20.27 17.67 2.75
C ALA A 308 -21.34 17.35 1.68
N LEU A 309 -21.34 16.14 1.12
CA LEU A 309 -22.31 15.70 0.11
C LEU A 309 -23.75 15.78 0.63
N ILE A 310 -23.97 15.45 1.91
CA ILE A 310 -25.29 15.52 2.53
C ILE A 310 -25.71 16.96 2.81
N GLY A 311 -24.78 17.82 3.26
CA GLY A 311 -25.02 19.26 3.39
C GLY A 311 -25.37 19.95 2.06
N MET A 312 -24.83 19.46 0.94
CA MET A 312 -25.14 19.95 -0.40
C MET A 312 -26.42 19.34 -1.01
N SER A 313 -27.01 18.31 -0.40
CA SER A 313 -28.21 17.67 -0.94
C SER A 313 -29.42 18.62 -0.93
N PRO A 314 -30.31 18.56 -1.94
CA PRO A 314 -31.49 19.43 -1.98
C PRO A 314 -32.45 19.16 -0.82
N GLN A 315 -32.49 17.93 -0.31
CA GLN A 315 -33.35 17.51 0.81
C GLN A 315 -32.95 18.22 2.11
N VAL A 316 -31.65 18.28 2.42
CA VAL A 316 -31.15 18.96 3.61
C VAL A 316 -31.18 20.48 3.42
N ASN A 317 -30.89 20.96 2.21
CA ASN A 317 -31.02 22.38 1.89
C ASN A 317 -32.45 22.91 2.03
N ALA A 318 -33.47 22.08 1.80
CA ALA A 318 -34.88 22.43 1.97
C ALA A 318 -35.28 22.58 3.45
N LEU A 319 -34.55 21.98 4.39
CA LEU A 319 -34.79 22.14 5.83
C LEU A 319 -34.28 23.50 6.36
N PHE A 320 -33.33 24.11 5.65
CA PHE A 320 -32.73 25.41 5.98
C PHE A 320 -32.80 26.36 4.77
N PRO A 321 -34.01 26.84 4.40
CA PRO A 321 -34.18 27.72 3.25
C PRO A 321 -33.63 29.13 3.51
N GLU A 322 -33.81 29.66 4.72
CA GLU A 322 -33.45 31.04 5.10
C GLU A 322 -31.98 31.21 5.52
N SER A 323 -31.41 30.25 6.25
CA SER A 323 -30.08 30.37 6.86
C SER A 323 -29.13 29.26 6.42
N LYS A 324 -28.24 29.57 5.47
CA LYS A 324 -27.18 28.64 5.02
C LYS A 324 -26.04 28.51 6.02
N THR A 325 -25.82 29.51 6.87
CA THR A 325 -24.78 29.47 7.91
C THR A 325 -25.11 28.42 8.97
N ASP A 326 -26.37 28.34 9.40
CA ASP A 326 -26.79 27.36 10.41
C ASP A 326 -26.69 25.93 9.88
N LEU A 327 -27.03 25.73 8.60
CA LEU A 327 -26.83 24.46 7.92
C LEU A 327 -25.35 24.02 7.96
N ILE A 328 -24.43 24.91 7.60
CA ILE A 328 -22.99 24.60 7.60
C ILE A 328 -22.52 24.28 9.03
N LEU A 329 -22.91 25.08 10.02
CA LEU A 329 -22.54 24.84 11.41
C LEU A 329 -23.05 23.48 11.93
N ILE A 330 -24.28 23.10 11.60
CA ILE A 330 -24.84 21.80 11.97
C ILE A 330 -24.09 20.66 11.28
N VAL A 331 -23.80 20.78 9.98
CA VAL A 331 -23.04 19.76 9.23
C VAL A 331 -21.64 19.58 9.83
N VAL A 332 -20.95 20.68 10.14
CA VAL A 332 -19.62 20.65 10.77
C VAL A 332 -19.69 20.07 12.19
N ALA A 333 -20.71 20.40 12.98
CA ALA A 333 -20.89 19.83 14.31
C ALA A 333 -21.12 18.31 14.26
N VAL A 334 -21.94 17.84 13.30
CA VAL A 334 -22.18 16.41 13.06
C VAL A 334 -20.89 15.72 12.59
N GLU A 335 -20.14 16.34 11.69
CA GLU A 335 -18.83 15.84 11.23
C GLU A 335 -17.87 15.63 12.42
N HIS A 336 -17.68 16.64 13.27
CA HIS A 336 -16.80 16.54 14.44
C HIS A 336 -17.27 15.47 15.42
N ALA A 337 -18.58 15.33 15.64
CA ALA A 337 -19.14 14.27 16.50
C ALA A 337 -18.85 12.87 15.92
N LEU A 338 -18.97 12.69 14.60
CA LEU A 338 -18.67 11.43 13.93
C LEU A 338 -17.16 11.11 13.95
N LEU A 339 -16.29 12.10 13.74
CA LEU A 339 -14.85 11.93 13.86
C LEU A 339 -14.44 11.59 15.30
N ALA A 340 -15.00 12.26 16.30
CA ALA A 340 -14.76 11.93 17.70
C ALA A 340 -15.18 10.49 18.02
N LEU A 341 -16.39 10.09 17.60
CA LEU A 341 -16.87 8.72 17.76
C LEU A 341 -15.96 7.70 17.07
N LYS A 342 -15.48 8.01 15.86
CA LYS A 342 -14.53 7.18 15.11
C LYS A 342 -13.24 6.96 15.89
N PHE A 343 -12.61 8.03 16.40
CA PHE A 343 -11.39 7.93 17.19
C PHE A 343 -11.60 7.19 18.50
N ILE A 344 -12.74 7.40 19.18
CA ILE A 344 -13.12 6.64 20.38
C ILE A 344 -13.22 5.15 20.07
N LEU A 345 -13.88 4.77 18.97
CA LEU A 345 -14.02 3.37 18.58
C LEU A 345 -12.69 2.71 18.19
N ALA A 346 -11.83 3.44 17.49
CA ALA A 346 -10.48 2.97 17.14
C ALA A 346 -9.62 2.77 18.39
N PHE A 347 -9.69 3.70 19.37
CA PHE A 347 -8.94 3.60 20.62
C PHE A 347 -9.50 2.53 21.57
N ALA A 348 -10.82 2.37 21.62
CA ALA A 348 -11.47 1.41 22.53
C ALA A 348 -11.22 -0.06 22.15
N LYS A 349 -10.91 -0.34 20.88
CA LYS A 349 -10.64 -1.71 20.42
C LYS A 349 -9.13 -1.96 20.37
N PRO A 350 -8.59 -2.88 21.17
CA PRO A 350 -7.17 -3.19 21.09
C PRO A 350 -6.84 -3.90 19.76
N ASP A 351 -5.74 -3.48 19.14
CA ASP A 351 -5.24 -4.01 17.86
C ASP A 351 -4.98 -5.52 17.88
N LYS A 352 -4.63 -6.07 19.05
CA LYS A 352 -4.28 -7.49 19.23
C LYS A 352 -5.29 -8.20 20.11
N PRO A 353 -5.73 -9.42 19.77
CA PRO A 353 -6.58 -10.23 20.64
C PRO A 353 -5.88 -10.57 21.97
N ARG A 354 -6.64 -10.69 23.06
CA ARG A 354 -6.13 -10.97 24.41
C ARG A 354 -5.25 -12.21 24.48
N HIS A 355 -5.64 -13.30 23.80
CA HIS A 355 -4.85 -14.54 23.80
C HIS A 355 -3.49 -14.38 23.09
N ILE A 356 -3.38 -13.51 22.08
CA ILE A 356 -2.11 -13.21 21.42
C ILE A 356 -1.25 -12.31 22.31
N GLN A 357 -1.86 -11.29 22.94
CA GLN A 357 -1.16 -10.44 23.90
C GLN A 357 -0.54 -11.24 25.04
N MET A 358 -1.30 -12.19 25.63
CA MET A 358 -0.80 -13.06 26.69
C MET A 358 0.36 -13.96 26.22
N LYS A 359 0.28 -14.49 24.99
CA LYS A 359 1.36 -15.31 24.42
C LYS A 359 2.64 -14.50 24.16
N LEU A 360 2.50 -13.29 23.61
CA LEU A 360 3.63 -12.38 23.39
C LEU A 360 4.26 -11.94 24.72
N ALA A 361 3.44 -11.60 25.72
CA ALA A 361 3.93 -11.25 27.06
C ALA A 361 4.65 -12.42 27.74
N ARG A 362 4.16 -13.65 27.56
CA ARG A 362 4.85 -14.86 28.06
C ARG A 362 6.21 -15.04 27.38
N LEU A 363 6.27 -14.94 26.06
CA LEU A 363 7.53 -15.03 25.29
C LEU A 363 8.55 -13.97 25.73
N GLU A 364 8.09 -12.74 25.94
CA GLU A 364 8.92 -11.65 26.45
C GLU A 364 9.44 -11.95 27.86
N PHE A 365 8.57 -12.42 28.76
CA PHE A 365 8.95 -12.82 30.11
C PHE A 365 9.99 -13.95 30.12
N GLU A 366 9.78 -15.01 29.34
CA GLU A 366 10.72 -16.13 29.21
C GLU A 366 12.08 -15.65 28.66
N SER A 367 12.09 -14.70 27.71
CA SER A 367 13.33 -14.11 27.19
C SER A 367 14.11 -13.30 28.24
N LEU A 368 13.40 -12.58 29.11
CA LEU A 368 14.00 -11.83 30.21
C LEU A 368 14.55 -12.77 31.30
N GLU A 369 13.84 -13.86 31.59
CA GLU A 369 14.31 -14.88 32.54
C GLU A 369 15.57 -15.58 32.03
N ALA A 370 15.61 -15.95 30.74
CA ALA A 370 16.80 -16.53 30.11
C ALA A 370 18.00 -15.57 30.18
N LEU A 371 17.79 -14.27 29.93
CA LEU A 371 18.83 -13.24 30.06
C LEU A 371 19.35 -13.13 31.50
N LYS A 372 18.46 -13.12 32.50
CA LYS A 372 18.85 -13.12 33.92
C LYS A 372 19.69 -14.35 34.28
N GLN A 373 19.29 -15.53 33.80
CA GLN A 373 20.07 -16.76 34.04
C GLN A 373 21.46 -16.70 33.40
N GLN A 374 21.58 -16.15 32.19
CA GLN A 374 22.89 -15.94 31.55
C GLN A 374 23.77 -14.96 32.35
N GLN A 375 23.20 -13.84 32.80
CA GLN A 375 23.94 -12.86 33.61
C GLN A 375 24.41 -13.46 34.94
N MET A 376 23.57 -14.23 35.63
CA MET A 376 23.96 -14.90 36.88
C MET A 376 25.08 -15.91 36.65
N LYS A 377 25.06 -16.66 35.55
CA LYS A 377 26.14 -17.59 35.18
C LYS A 377 27.45 -16.86 34.92
N LEU A 378 27.42 -15.78 34.13
CA LEU A 378 28.59 -14.93 33.85
C LEU A 378 29.19 -14.33 35.14
N VAL A 379 28.36 -13.83 36.04
CA VAL A 379 28.82 -13.31 37.35
C VAL A 379 29.45 -14.42 38.19
N ALA A 380 28.86 -15.61 38.22
CA ALA A 380 29.40 -16.75 38.94
C ALA A 380 30.72 -17.28 38.33
N GLU A 381 30.91 -17.17 37.03
CA GLU A 381 32.17 -17.49 36.34
C GLU A 381 33.25 -16.46 36.67
N ASN A 382 32.96 -15.16 36.57
CA ASN A 382 33.90 -14.10 36.93
C ASN A 382 34.35 -14.20 38.40
N LEU A 383 33.43 -14.49 39.33
CA LEU A 383 33.74 -14.71 40.75
C LEU A 383 34.62 -15.95 41.01
N LYS A 384 34.59 -16.95 40.12
CA LYS A 384 35.44 -18.15 40.21
C LYS A 384 36.83 -17.93 39.63
N GLU A 385 37.01 -16.97 38.73
CA GLU A 385 38.32 -16.61 38.16
C GLU A 385 39.12 -15.67 39.09
N GLU A 386 38.48 -14.85 39.91
CA GLU A 386 39.14 -13.88 40.81
C GLU A 386 40.01 -14.43 41.98
N PRO A 387 40.00 -15.70 42.46
CA PRO A 387 40.86 -16.10 43.59
C PRO A 387 42.24 -16.70 43.22
N ARG A 388 42.81 -16.47 42.02
CA ARG A 388 44.15 -17.00 41.66
C ARG A 388 45.30 -15.99 41.56
N GLU A 389 45.05 -14.69 41.55
CA GLU A 389 46.13 -13.68 41.41
C GLU A 389 46.62 -13.05 42.72
N SER A 390 45.92 -13.21 43.86
CA SER A 390 46.36 -12.62 45.15
C SER A 390 47.31 -13.49 45.99
N GLY A 391 47.82 -14.61 45.44
CA GLY A 391 48.55 -15.63 46.18
C GLY A 391 50.07 -15.72 45.94
N LYS A 392 50.74 -14.68 45.42
CA LYS A 392 52.21 -14.70 45.22
C LYS A 392 52.89 -13.39 45.66
N GLU A 393 52.87 -13.11 46.96
CA GLU A 393 54.03 -12.47 47.59
C GLU A 393 54.77 -13.52 48.42
N LYS A 394 55.95 -13.93 47.93
CA LYS A 394 56.88 -14.79 48.66
C LYS A 394 57.72 -13.93 49.62
N PRO A 395 58.02 -14.43 50.84
CA PRO A 395 58.92 -13.78 51.77
C PRO A 395 60.37 -14.14 51.44
N SER A 396 61.24 -13.13 51.36
CA SER A 396 62.68 -13.19 51.72
C SER A 396 63.30 -11.81 51.55
#